data_AF-A0A523RQR5-F1
#
_entry.id   AF-A0A523RQR5-F1
#
_cell.length_a   1.000
_cell.length_b   1.000
_cell.length_c   1.000
_cell.angle_alpha   90.00
_cell.angle_beta   90.00
_cell.angle_gamma   90.00
#
_symmetry.space_group_name_H-M   'P 1'
#
loop_
_entity.id
_entity.type
_entity.pdbx_description
1 polymer ?
#
loop_
_entity_poly.entity_id
_entity_poly.type
_entity_poly.pdbx_seq_one_letter_code
_entity_poly.pdbx_strand_id
1 'polypeptide(L)'
;MDKSTEQLKNLELCAEGADKVRALVKKPGWKLIEEYLEILKNQYLNVLKTERNLDKIYYAQAVINVIESLSYSINASIYHGDEADKQIKEIKKKIKKK
;
A
#
# COMPACT_ATOMS: atom_id res chain seq x y z
N MET A 1 26.05 17.47 4.72
CA MET A 1 24.74 17.38 5.40
C MET A 1 24.94 16.59 6.67
N ASP A 2 24.36 17.03 7.79
CA ASP A 2 24.37 16.23 9.03
C ASP A 2 23.44 15.01 8.85
N LYS A 3 23.83 13.86 9.41
CA LYS A 3 23.09 12.59 9.32
C LYS A 3 21.66 12.74 9.84
N SER A 4 21.45 13.60 10.85
CA SER A 4 20.12 13.89 11.38
C SER A 4 19.23 14.67 10.40
N THR A 5 19.81 15.54 9.56
CA THR A 5 19.07 16.27 8.52
C THR A 5 18.67 15.35 7.37
N GLU A 6 19.56 14.44 6.98
CA GLU A 6 19.29 13.45 5.94
C GLU A 6 18.21 12.44 6.36
N GLN A 7 18.27 11.95 7.60
CA GLN A 7 17.25 11.07 8.17
C GLN A 7 15.88 11.75 8.20
N LEU A 8 15.80 13.01 8.65
CA LEU A 8 14.54 13.76 8.68
C LEU A 8 13.95 13.92 7.28
N LYS A 9 14.79 14.26 6.29
CA LYS A 9 14.36 14.39 4.89
C LYS A 9 13.80 13.09 4.33
N ASN A 10 14.43 11.95 4.61
CA ASN A 10 13.95 10.64 4.15
C ASN A 10 12.60 10.27 4.78
N LEU A 11 12.41 10.57 6.06
CA LEU A 11 11.12 10.38 6.74
C LEU A 11 10.03 11.26 6.13
N GLU A 12 10.34 12.54 5.86
CA GLU A 12 9.40 13.48 5.24
C GLU A 12 8.98 13.03 3.83
N LEU A 13 9.91 12.50 3.03
CA LEU A 13 9.60 11.90 1.73
C LEU A 13 8.70 10.65 1.85
N CYS A 14 8.93 9.80 2.86
CA CYS A 14 8.09 8.63 3.12
C CYS A 14 6.66 9.04 3.51
N ALA A 15 6.52 10.00 4.42
CA ALA A 15 5.22 10.55 4.82
C ALA A 15 4.48 11.19 3.63
N GLU A 16 5.17 11.97 2.80
CA GLU A 16 4.59 12.59 1.60
C GLU A 16 4.08 11.53 0.60
N GLY A 17 4.86 10.47 0.39
CA GLY A 17 4.46 9.34 -0.44
C GLY A 17 3.19 8.68 0.08
N ALA A 18 3.12 8.42 1.39
CA ALA A 18 1.94 7.84 2.01
C ALA A 18 0.73 8.77 1.95
N ASP A 19 0.89 10.08 2.10
CA ASP A 19 -0.20 11.06 1.96
C ASP A 19 -0.82 11.04 0.56
N LYS A 20 0.02 10.90 -0.48
CA LYS A 20 -0.47 10.73 -1.86
C LYS A 20 -1.33 9.47 -1.98
N VAL A 21 -0.91 8.35 -1.38
CA VAL A 21 -1.69 7.10 -1.35
C VAL A 21 -2.99 7.29 -0.56
N ARG A 22 -2.95 7.84 0.66
CA ARG A 22 -4.13 8.13 1.49
C ARG A 22 -5.13 9.03 0.76
N ALA A 23 -4.65 10.03 0.03
CA ALA A 23 -5.49 10.92 -0.77
C ALA A 23 -6.12 10.19 -1.96
N LEU A 24 -5.35 9.33 -2.63
CA LEU A 24 -5.84 8.53 -3.75
C LEU A 24 -6.95 7.57 -3.33
N VAL A 25 -6.75 6.83 -2.23
CA VAL A 25 -7.74 5.82 -1.76
C VAL A 25 -9.05 6.44 -1.26
N LYS A 26 -9.05 7.72 -0.91
CA LYS A 26 -10.26 8.47 -0.53
C LYS A 26 -11.06 9.01 -1.72
N LYS A 27 -10.52 8.95 -2.94
CA LYS A 27 -11.23 9.45 -4.13
C LYS A 27 -12.44 8.54 -4.42
N PRO A 28 -13.59 9.08 -4.85
CA PRO A 28 -14.78 8.28 -5.17
C PRO A 28 -14.51 7.15 -6.18
N GLY A 29 -13.64 7.38 -7.15
CA GLY A 29 -13.26 6.36 -8.15
C GLY A 29 -12.45 5.19 -7.58
N TRP A 30 -11.79 5.37 -6.43
CA TRP A 30 -11.03 4.29 -5.80
C TRP A 30 -11.93 3.17 -5.30
N LYS A 31 -13.08 3.53 -4.71
CA LYS A 31 -14.05 2.54 -4.26
C LYS A 31 -14.53 1.61 -5.39
N LEU A 32 -14.75 2.18 -6.58
CA LEU A 32 -15.10 1.40 -7.78
C LEU A 32 -13.96 0.45 -8.21
N ILE A 33 -12.70 0.90 -8.07
CA ILE A 33 -11.52 0.06 -8.34
C ILE A 33 -11.45 -1.08 -7.33
N GLU A 34 -11.63 -0.81 -6.03
CA GLU A 34 -11.63 -1.83 -4.98
C GLU A 34 -12.72 -2.88 -5.21
N GLU A 35 -13.96 -2.45 -5.47
CA GLU A 35 -15.09 -3.33 -5.78
C GLU A 35 -14.80 -4.18 -7.02
N TYR A 36 -14.25 -3.58 -8.08
CA TYR A 36 -13.86 -4.30 -9.29
C TYR A 36 -12.79 -5.37 -9.01
N LEU A 37 -11.74 -5.04 -8.26
CA LEU A 37 -10.67 -5.97 -7.91
C LEU A 37 -11.17 -7.11 -7.02
N GLU A 38 -12.10 -6.83 -6.11
CA GLU A 38 -12.73 -7.86 -5.27
C GLU A 38 -13.57 -8.82 -6.10
N ILE A 39 -14.40 -8.31 -7.03
CA ILE A 39 -15.18 -9.13 -7.96
C ILE A 39 -14.24 -9.99 -8.81
N LEU A 40 -13.19 -9.39 -9.38
CA LEU A 40 -12.23 -10.10 -10.21
C LEU A 40 -11.53 -11.22 -9.43
N LYS A 41 -11.08 -10.93 -8.21
CA LYS A 41 -10.48 -11.92 -7.30
C LYS A 41 -11.45 -13.08 -7.05
N ASN A 42 -12.73 -12.79 -6.77
CA ASN A 42 -13.75 -13.80 -6.53
C ASN A 42 -14.01 -14.68 -7.76
N GLN A 43 -14.02 -14.10 -8.96
CA GLN A 43 -14.15 -14.85 -10.21
C GLN A 43 -12.98 -15.84 -10.40
N TYR A 44 -11.74 -15.39 -10.20
CA TYR A 44 -10.58 -16.28 -10.33
C TYR A 44 -10.46 -17.30 -9.19
N LEU A 45 -10.92 -16.98 -7.98
CA LEU A 45 -11.07 -17.97 -6.91
C LEU A 45 -12.04 -19.08 -7.29
N ASN A 46 -13.10 -18.76 -8.04
CA ASN A 46 -14.00 -19.78 -8.57
C ASN A 46 -13.33 -20.66 -9.63
N VAL A 47 -12.48 -20.09 -10.50
CA VAL A 47 -11.67 -20.86 -11.45
C VAL A 47 -10.79 -21.87 -10.70
N LEU A 48 -10.07 -21.45 -9.64
CA LEU A 48 -9.25 -22.37 -8.84
C LEU A 48 -10.03 -23.53 -8.22
N LYS A 49 -11.32 -23.34 -7.91
CA LYS A 49 -12.18 -24.37 -7.28
C LYS A 49 -12.81 -25.33 -8.27
N THR A 50 -12.98 -24.92 -9.53
CA THR A 50 -13.88 -25.61 -10.49
C THR A 50 -13.18 -26.07 -11.76
N GLU A 51 -12.09 -25.43 -12.15
CA GLU A 51 -11.35 -25.75 -13.37
C GLU A 51 -10.42 -26.95 -13.14
N ARG A 52 -10.20 -27.72 -14.21
CA ARG A 52 -9.27 -28.87 -14.22
C ARG A 52 -8.07 -28.64 -15.12
N ASN A 53 -8.16 -27.68 -16.05
CA ASN A 53 -7.03 -27.29 -16.89
C ASN A 53 -5.98 -26.53 -16.06
N LEU A 54 -4.77 -27.07 -15.99
CA LEU A 54 -3.67 -26.53 -15.18
C LEU A 54 -3.25 -25.12 -15.59
N ASP A 55 -3.20 -24.80 -16.89
CA ASP A 55 -2.78 -23.47 -17.36
C ASP A 55 -3.74 -22.38 -16.88
N LYS A 56 -5.04 -22.65 -16.94
CA LYS A 56 -6.06 -21.74 -16.41
C LYS A 56 -5.99 -21.58 -14.90
N ILE A 57 -5.67 -22.65 -14.17
CA ILE A 57 -5.46 -22.61 -12.71
C ILE A 57 -4.26 -21.73 -12.39
N TYR A 58 -3.13 -21.92 -13.07
CA TYR A 58 -1.93 -21.11 -12.85
C TYR A 58 -2.18 -19.63 -13.16
N TYR A 59 -2.88 -19.35 -14.25
CA TYR A 59 -3.26 -17.99 -14.60
C TYR A 59 -4.17 -17.36 -13.53
N ALA A 60 -5.18 -18.10 -13.05
CA ALA A 60 -6.06 -17.63 -11.98
C ALA A 60 -5.30 -17.30 -10.69
N GLN A 61 -4.35 -18.16 -10.29
CA GLN A 61 -3.51 -17.93 -9.13
C GLN A 61 -2.63 -16.68 -9.30
N ALA A 62 -2.06 -16.48 -10.49
CA ALA A 62 -1.24 -15.30 -10.79
C ALA A 62 -2.05 -14.00 -10.65
N VAL A 63 -3.27 -13.96 -11.17
CA VAL A 63 -4.16 -12.80 -11.03
C VAL A 63 -4.48 -12.51 -9.56
N ILE A 64 -4.84 -13.53 -8.78
CA ILE A 64 -5.12 -13.38 -7.35
C ILE A 64 -3.89 -12.81 -6.61
N ASN A 65 -2.71 -13.36 -6.88
CA ASN A 65 -1.46 -12.92 -6.24
C ASN A 65 -1.15 -11.44 -6.55
N VAL A 66 -1.39 -10.99 -7.79
CA VAL A 66 -1.18 -9.58 -8.16
C VAL A 66 -2.15 -8.68 -7.41
N ILE A 67 -3.43 -9.04 -7.33
CA ILE A 67 -4.45 -8.26 -6.61
C ILE A 67 -4.08 -8.16 -5.11
N GLU A 68 -3.70 -9.28 -4.49
CA GLU A 68 -3.31 -9.31 -3.08
C GLU A 68 -2.03 -8.51 -2.82
N SER A 69 -1.03 -8.63 -3.70
CA SER A 69 0.20 -7.86 -3.62
C SER A 69 -0.06 -6.36 -3.74
N LEU A 70 -0.95 -5.94 -4.63
CA LEU A 70 -1.32 -4.53 -4.79
C LEU A 70 -1.94 -3.99 -3.49
N SER A 71 -2.94 -4.69 -2.94
CA SER A 71 -3.57 -4.31 -1.67
C SER A 71 -2.57 -4.27 -0.52
N TYR A 72 -1.67 -5.26 -0.45
CA TYR A 72 -0.61 -5.28 0.55
C TYR A 72 0.33 -4.07 0.41
N SER A 73 0.80 -3.75 -0.80
CA SER A 73 1.70 -2.61 -1.04
C SER A 73 1.07 -1.26 -0.67
N ILE A 74 -0.23 -1.09 -0.91
CA ILE A 74 -0.96 0.12 -0.53
C ILE A 74 -1.01 0.26 0.98
N ASN A 75 -1.42 -0.81 1.68
CA ASN A 75 -1.49 -0.83 3.14
C ASN A 75 -0.11 -0.62 3.79
N ALA A 76 0.93 -1.27 3.25
CA ALA A 76 2.29 -1.10 3.70
C ALA A 76 2.78 0.35 3.53
N SER A 77 2.47 0.98 2.40
CA SER A 77 2.84 2.39 2.14
C SER A 77 2.20 3.32 3.16
N ILE A 78 0.89 3.12 3.46
CA ILE A 78 0.18 3.92 4.46
C ILE A 78 0.78 3.69 5.86
N TYR A 79 1.00 2.43 6.24
CA TYR A 79 1.59 2.06 7.53
C TYR A 79 2.98 2.67 7.74
N HIS A 80 3.86 2.58 6.73
CA HIS A 80 5.19 3.18 6.80
C HIS A 80 5.14 4.70 6.89
N GLY A 81 4.19 5.33 6.20
CA GLY A 81 3.91 6.76 6.37
C GLY A 81 3.48 7.13 7.79
N ASP A 82 2.55 6.37 8.39
CA ASP A 82 2.09 6.61 9.76
C ASP A 82 3.25 6.52 10.75
N GLU A 83 4.17 5.58 10.54
CA GLU A 83 5.35 5.42 11.37
C GLU A 83 6.37 6.54 11.15
N ALA A 84 6.55 6.99 9.90
CA ALA A 84 7.36 8.16 9.59
C ALA A 84 6.82 9.43 10.26
N ASP A 85 5.50 9.64 10.22
CA ASP A 85 4.82 10.77 10.88
C ASP A 85 5.09 10.80 12.40
N LYS A 86 5.10 9.64 13.07
CA LYS A 86 5.46 9.53 14.49
C LYS A 86 6.91 9.92 14.74
N GLN A 87 7.85 9.37 13.96
CA GLN A 87 9.27 9.66 14.12
C GLN A 87 9.60 11.14 13.86
N ILE A 88 8.99 11.75 12.84
CA ILE A 88 9.13 13.20 12.57
C ILE A 88 8.66 14.02 13.77
N LYS A 89 7.52 13.68 14.37
CA LYS A 89 7.00 14.38 15.57
C LYS A 89 7.98 14.29 16.74
N GLU A 90 8.60 13.13 16.97
CA GLU A 90 9.61 12.95 18.02
C GLU A 90 10.87 13.76 17.78
N ILE A 91 11.40 13.74 16.55
CA ILE A 91 12.58 14.51 16.16
C ILE A 91 12.31 16.01 16.36
N LYS A 92 11.18 16.51 15.85
CA LYS A 92 10.78 17.93 15.98
C LYS A 92 10.59 18.33 17.45
N LYS A 93 10.06 17.44 18.31
CA LYS A 93 9.97 17.67 19.76
C LYS A 93 11.35 17.76 20.43
N LYS A 94 12.31 16.91 20.06
CA LYS A 94 13.67 16.92 20.61
C LYS A 94 14.43 18.19 20.21
N ILE A 95 14.23 18.68 18.98
CA ILE A 95 14.84 19.93 18.49
C ILE A 95 14.29 21.15 19.25
N LYS A 96 12.97 21.23 19.48
CA LYS A 96 12.34 22.35 20.22
C LYS A 96 12.69 22.41 21.71
N LYS A 97 13.27 21.34 22.27
CA LYS A 97 13.69 21.24 23.68
C LYS A 97 15.18 21.53 23.90
N LYS A 98 15.96 21.70 22.82
CA LYS A 98 17.34 22.18 22.84
C LYS A 98 17.36 23.67 22.57
#